data_AF-A0A354SCY6-F1
#
_entry.id   AF-A0A354SCY6-F1
#
_cell.length_a   1.000
_cell.length_b   1.000
_cell.length_c   1.000
_cell.angle_alpha   90.00
_cell.angle_beta   90.00
_cell.angle_gamma   90.00
#
_symmetry.space_group_name_H-M   'P 1'
#
loop_
_entity.id
_entity.type
_entity.pdbx_description
1 polymer ?
#
loop_
_entity_poly.entity_id
_entity_poly.type
_entity_poly.pdbx_seq_one_letter_code
_entity_poly.pdbx_strand_id
1 'polypeptide(L)'
;MSQGALPEIPWIFTDASDLLMWSWVTEHFAARIQGREADDPDNPGLRNVLAYHWELLDLMRMHQGVPRQLVEGTSNAFDLAERSVREHVGKCYDTRLGYRAFAGSLAHQFTLATGERVDVTPLLGTRCSVTVLLTDKSSRTVAGDFSVDHYRWRIDTAAERLQIVPEHVTRITNRSEVADLAVRAVRHDAYSGIGRMYQEEPRPGCSGRPGFTMGTVDHAGAVPCPIHESGLEQDVLN
;
A
#
# COMPACT_ATOMS: atom_id res chain seq x y z
N MET A 1 -9.23 -5.35 -8.16
CA MET A 1 -9.16 -4.46 -9.33
C MET A 1 -8.09 -5.02 -10.25
N SER A 2 -8.39 -5.24 -11.53
CA SER A 2 -7.42 -5.80 -12.48
C SER A 2 -6.21 -4.88 -12.57
N GLN A 3 -5.01 -5.43 -12.38
CA GLN A 3 -3.77 -4.74 -12.73
C GLN A 3 -3.77 -4.59 -14.25
N GLY A 4 -4.15 -3.42 -14.75
CA GLY A 4 -3.91 -3.09 -16.16
C GLY A 4 -2.41 -3.19 -16.43
N ALA A 5 -2.03 -3.72 -17.60
CA ALA A 5 -0.64 -3.74 -18.01
C ALA A 5 -0.08 -2.30 -17.94
N LEU A 6 1.06 -2.14 -17.27
CA LEU A 6 1.72 -0.84 -17.19
C LEU A 6 2.16 -0.40 -18.59
N PRO A 7 2.15 0.91 -18.89
CA PRO A 7 2.74 1.40 -20.13
C PRO A 7 4.18 0.92 -20.28
N GLU A 8 4.55 0.54 -21.51
CA GLU A 8 5.92 0.20 -21.84
C GLU A 8 6.81 1.43 -21.72
N ILE A 9 8.00 1.28 -21.12
CA ILE A 9 8.98 2.36 -21.08
C ILE A 9 9.56 2.51 -22.50
N PRO A 10 9.71 3.74 -23.03
CA PRO A 10 10.32 3.97 -24.34
C PRO A 10 11.84 3.82 -24.25
N TRP A 11 12.31 2.58 -24.03
CA TRP A 11 13.72 2.24 -23.99
C TRP A 11 14.36 2.39 -25.38
N ILE A 12 15.48 3.10 -25.42
CA ILE A 12 16.41 3.09 -26.55
C ILE A 12 17.41 1.97 -26.29
N PHE A 13 17.36 0.93 -27.10
CA PHE A 13 18.29 -0.18 -27.03
C PHE A 13 19.57 0.12 -27.81
N THR A 14 20.72 -0.10 -27.18
CA THR A 14 22.05 0.01 -27.78
C THR A 14 22.75 -1.32 -27.62
N ASP A 15 23.18 -1.86 -28.74
CA ASP A 15 23.97 -3.09 -28.82
C ASP A 15 25.20 -2.83 -29.67
N ALA A 16 26.34 -2.69 -29.01
CA ALA A 16 27.64 -2.50 -29.63
C ALA A 16 28.67 -3.42 -28.98
N SER A 17 29.83 -3.58 -29.62
CA SER A 17 30.96 -4.30 -29.03
C SER A 17 31.25 -3.72 -27.63
N ASP A 18 31.14 -4.58 -26.62
CA ASP A 18 31.31 -4.29 -25.19
C ASP A 18 30.24 -3.39 -24.53
N LEU A 19 29.11 -3.13 -25.20
CA LEU A 19 28.03 -2.31 -24.65
C LEU A 19 26.66 -2.90 -24.97
N LEU A 20 26.03 -3.49 -23.95
CA LEU A 20 24.62 -3.88 -23.94
C LEU A 20 23.84 -2.93 -23.03
N MET A 21 23.01 -2.05 -23.57
CA MET A 21 22.38 -0.99 -22.79
C MET A 21 20.96 -0.64 -23.24
N TRP A 22 20.09 -0.36 -22.27
CA TRP A 22 18.79 0.25 -22.46
C TRP A 22 18.79 1.62 -21.82
N SER A 23 18.40 2.65 -22.55
CA SER A 23 18.38 4.04 -22.08
C SER A 23 17.00 4.67 -22.25
N TRP A 24 16.46 5.27 -21.19
CA TRP A 24 15.25 6.08 -21.24
C TRP A 24 15.62 7.51 -20.90
N VAL A 25 15.64 8.37 -21.92
CA VAL A 25 16.09 9.76 -21.80
C VAL A 25 14.91 10.69 -22.03
N THR A 26 14.75 11.66 -21.14
CA THR A 26 13.72 12.69 -21.19
C THR A 26 14.36 14.07 -21.01
N GLU A 27 13.56 15.13 -20.99
CA GLU A 27 14.05 16.47 -20.61
C GLU A 27 14.44 16.56 -19.13
N HIS A 28 13.90 15.68 -18.28
CA HIS A 28 14.04 15.77 -16.82
C HIS A 28 15.05 14.78 -16.24
N PHE A 29 15.23 13.64 -16.89
CA PHE A 29 16.08 12.56 -16.39
C PHE A 29 16.59 11.62 -17.49
N ALA A 30 17.64 10.88 -17.16
CA ALA A 30 18.10 9.72 -17.93
C ALA A 30 18.16 8.49 -17.02
N ALA A 31 17.45 7.43 -17.38
CA ALA A 31 17.58 6.12 -16.75
C ALA A 31 18.35 5.18 -17.69
N ARG A 32 19.24 4.37 -17.14
CA ARG A 32 20.00 3.38 -17.92
C ARG A 32 20.00 2.04 -17.22
N ILE A 33 19.95 0.98 -18.02
CA ILE A 33 20.20 -0.39 -17.60
C ILE A 33 21.30 -0.93 -18.50
N GLN A 34 22.38 -1.43 -17.92
CA GLN A 34 23.52 -2.01 -18.61
C GLN A 34 23.62 -3.49 -18.27
N GLY A 35 23.64 -4.34 -19.30
CA GLY A 35 23.89 -5.76 -19.16
C GLY A 35 25.39 -6.03 -19.03
N ARG A 36 25.79 -6.70 -17.95
CA ARG A 36 27.15 -7.19 -17.78
C ARG A 36 27.23 -8.59 -18.36
N GLU A 37 27.98 -8.72 -19.43
CA GLU A 37 28.16 -9.99 -20.14
C GLU A 37 29.29 -10.81 -19.50
N ALA A 38 29.14 -12.13 -19.56
CA ALA A 38 30.24 -13.07 -19.34
C ALA A 38 30.84 -13.44 -20.69
N ASP A 39 32.17 -13.41 -20.76
CA ASP A 39 32.88 -14.16 -21.80
C ASP A 39 32.74 -15.65 -21.49
N ASP A 40 32.03 -16.38 -22.35
CA ASP A 40 32.01 -17.84 -22.33
C ASP A 40 32.98 -18.37 -23.40
N PRO A 41 34.20 -18.78 -23.02
CA PRO A 41 35.18 -19.30 -23.96
C PRO A 41 34.75 -20.62 -24.59
N ASP A 42 33.83 -21.37 -23.98
CA ASP A 42 33.32 -22.65 -24.48
C ASP A 42 32.17 -22.44 -25.48
N ASN A 43 31.49 -21.30 -25.44
CA ASN A 43 30.40 -20.95 -26.35
C ASN A 43 30.58 -19.55 -26.98
N PRO A 44 31.62 -19.37 -27.82
CA PRO A 44 31.85 -18.10 -28.51
C PRO A 44 30.63 -17.74 -29.40
N GLY A 45 29.93 -16.66 -29.04
CA GLY A 45 28.74 -16.17 -29.73
C GLY A 45 27.43 -16.23 -28.92
N LEU A 46 27.40 -16.94 -27.79
CA LEU A 46 26.28 -16.91 -26.86
C LEU A 46 26.49 -15.79 -25.83
N ARG A 47 25.66 -14.75 -25.91
CA ARG A 47 25.73 -13.62 -24.97
C ARG A 47 25.01 -13.98 -23.68
N ASN A 48 25.77 -14.28 -22.64
CA ASN A 48 25.24 -14.56 -21.31
C ASN A 48 25.33 -13.31 -20.43
N VAL A 49 24.19 -12.74 -20.05
CA VAL A 49 24.14 -11.57 -19.17
C VAL A 49 24.05 -12.03 -17.72
N LEU A 50 25.11 -11.78 -16.94
CA LEU A 50 25.19 -12.19 -15.53
C LEU A 50 24.42 -11.27 -14.59
N ALA A 51 24.42 -9.99 -14.91
CA ALA A 51 23.84 -8.96 -14.05
C ALA A 51 23.46 -7.73 -14.89
N TYR A 52 22.52 -6.98 -14.35
CA TYR A 52 22.03 -5.71 -14.88
C TYR A 52 22.37 -4.62 -13.87
N HIS A 53 23.31 -3.76 -14.23
CA HIS A 53 23.54 -2.53 -13.48
C HIS A 53 22.54 -1.48 -13.98
N TRP A 54 21.97 -0.68 -13.07
CA TRP A 54 21.03 0.36 -13.46
C TRP A 54 21.32 1.65 -12.70
N GLU A 55 21.05 2.78 -13.36
CA GLU A 55 21.23 4.11 -12.80
C GLU A 55 20.08 5.04 -13.20
N LEU A 56 19.81 6.03 -12.35
CA LEU A 56 18.91 7.14 -12.64
C LEU A 56 19.65 8.47 -12.41
N LEU A 57 19.69 9.28 -13.45
CA LEU A 57 20.36 10.58 -13.51
C LEU A 57 19.31 11.70 -13.61
N ASP A 58 19.46 12.75 -12.81
CA ASP A 58 18.67 13.98 -12.87
C ASP A 58 19.32 14.95 -13.87
N LEU A 59 18.53 15.37 -14.87
CA LEU A 59 18.93 16.34 -15.89
C LEU A 59 18.49 17.77 -15.54
N MET A 60 17.55 17.94 -14.61
CA MET A 60 17.08 19.26 -14.17
C MET A 60 18.07 19.92 -13.19
N ARG A 61 18.66 19.13 -12.28
CA ARG A 61 19.62 19.62 -11.28
C ARG A 61 21.02 19.13 -11.58
N MET A 62 21.65 19.77 -12.56
CA MET A 62 23.04 19.47 -12.92
C MET A 62 23.98 19.73 -11.75
N HIS A 63 24.98 18.86 -11.58
CA HIS A 63 26.09 19.05 -10.66
C HIS A 63 27.35 19.35 -11.48
N GLN A 64 27.91 20.55 -11.36
CA GLN A 64 29.13 20.95 -12.10
C GLN A 64 29.03 20.76 -13.64
N GLY A 65 27.85 20.95 -14.22
CA GLY A 65 27.61 20.80 -15.66
C GLY A 65 27.43 19.35 -16.12
N VAL A 66 27.43 18.37 -15.21
CA VAL A 66 27.08 16.99 -15.50
C VAL A 66 25.73 16.60 -14.86
N PRO A 67 24.98 15.66 -15.45
CA PRO A 67 23.80 15.08 -14.81
C PRO A 67 24.12 14.58 -13.41
N ARG A 68 23.25 14.86 -12.45
CA ARG A 68 23.42 14.39 -11.07
C ARG A 68 22.90 12.95 -10.96
N GLN A 69 23.72 12.04 -10.47
CA GLN A 69 23.26 10.70 -10.13
C GLN A 69 22.31 10.74 -8.91
N LEU A 70 21.09 10.23 -9.09
CA LEU A 70 20.10 10.14 -8.02
C LEU A 70 20.21 8.82 -7.26
N VAL A 71 20.34 7.72 -8.00
CA VAL A 71 20.41 6.36 -7.47
C VAL A 71 21.04 5.42 -8.49
N GLU A 72 21.59 4.32 -8.01
CA GLU A 72 22.02 3.19 -8.81
C GLU A 72 21.77 1.88 -8.07
N GLY A 73 21.87 0.78 -8.80
CA GLY A 73 21.84 -0.56 -8.21
C GLY A 73 22.27 -1.64 -9.19
N THR A 74 22.16 -2.87 -8.73
CA THR A 74 22.42 -4.07 -9.53
C THR A 74 21.27 -5.07 -9.35
N SER A 75 20.95 -5.82 -10.39
CA SER A 75 19.93 -6.87 -10.38
C SER A 75 20.40 -8.05 -11.22
N ASN A 76 19.88 -9.24 -10.94
CA ASN A 76 20.19 -10.44 -11.72
C ASN A 76 19.24 -10.68 -12.91
N ALA A 77 18.24 -9.81 -13.08
CA ALA A 77 17.29 -9.86 -14.18
C ALA A 77 16.92 -8.45 -14.65
N PHE A 78 16.66 -8.30 -15.96
CA PHE A 78 16.27 -7.04 -16.57
C PHE A 78 14.98 -6.49 -15.93
N ASP A 79 13.95 -7.33 -15.78
CA ASP A 79 12.65 -6.92 -15.22
C ASP A 79 12.76 -6.37 -13.79
N LEU A 80 13.74 -6.84 -13.00
CA LEU A 80 13.98 -6.32 -11.65
C LEU A 80 14.70 -4.96 -11.68
N ALA A 81 15.65 -4.79 -12.60
CA ALA A 81 16.27 -3.48 -12.85
C ALA A 81 15.24 -2.48 -13.36
N GLU A 82 14.41 -2.87 -14.34
CA GLU A 82 13.32 -2.04 -14.87
C GLU A 82 12.32 -1.68 -13.78
N ARG A 83 11.89 -2.64 -12.96
CA ARG A 83 11.00 -2.39 -11.82
C ARG A 83 11.58 -1.36 -10.85
N SER A 84 12.88 -1.41 -10.60
CA SER A 84 13.58 -0.45 -9.74
C SER A 84 13.59 0.96 -10.34
N VAL A 85 13.88 1.06 -11.65
CA VAL A 85 13.79 2.32 -12.39
C VAL A 85 12.37 2.89 -12.34
N ARG A 86 11.35 2.07 -12.63
CA ARG A 86 9.93 2.48 -12.57
C ARG A 86 9.55 3.05 -11.22
N GLU A 87 9.92 2.35 -10.14
CA GLU A 87 9.67 2.79 -8.77
C GLU A 87 10.30 4.17 -8.50
N HIS A 88 11.58 4.32 -8.84
CA HIS A 88 12.31 5.55 -8.54
C HIS A 88 11.82 6.73 -9.38
N VAL A 89 11.55 6.52 -10.67
CA VAL A 89 10.95 7.55 -11.52
C VAL A 89 9.55 7.93 -11.01
N GLY A 90 8.72 6.97 -10.62
CA GLY A 90 7.36 7.23 -10.14
C GLY A 90 7.28 7.99 -8.81
N LYS A 91 8.33 7.89 -7.99
CA LYS A 91 8.46 8.59 -6.70
C LYS A 91 9.28 9.88 -6.80
N CYS A 92 10.30 9.96 -7.64
CA CYS A 92 11.22 11.12 -7.67
C CYS A 92 10.67 12.35 -8.40
N TYR A 93 9.68 12.18 -9.28
CA TYR A 93 9.22 13.27 -10.14
C TYR A 93 7.77 13.67 -9.84
N ASP A 94 7.46 14.95 -10.07
CA ASP A 94 6.12 15.51 -9.92
C ASP A 94 5.12 14.77 -10.83
N THR A 95 3.92 14.49 -10.31
CA THR A 95 2.88 13.75 -11.03
C THR A 95 2.44 14.44 -12.31
N ARG A 96 2.55 15.77 -12.38
CA ARG A 96 2.18 16.58 -13.55
C ARG A 96 3.06 16.30 -14.77
N LEU A 97 4.26 15.72 -14.57
CA LEU A 97 5.15 15.31 -15.66
C LEU A 97 4.71 13.99 -16.31
N GLY A 98 3.71 13.31 -15.76
CA GLY A 98 3.13 12.09 -16.35
C GLY A 98 3.90 10.79 -16.10
N TYR A 99 5.13 10.86 -15.59
CA TYR A 99 5.99 9.68 -15.40
C TYR A 99 5.46 8.65 -14.41
N ARG A 100 4.59 9.06 -13.47
CA ARG A 100 3.96 8.15 -12.51
C ARG A 100 3.15 7.04 -13.20
N ALA A 101 2.62 7.28 -14.40
CA ALA A 101 1.88 6.27 -15.15
C ALA A 101 2.71 5.00 -15.44
N PHE A 102 4.03 5.14 -15.63
CA PHE A 102 4.93 4.01 -15.88
C PHE A 102 5.23 3.18 -14.61
N ALA A 103 4.97 3.73 -13.43
CA ALA A 103 5.25 3.07 -12.16
C ALA A 103 4.05 2.28 -11.61
N GLY A 104 2.82 2.70 -11.93
CA GLY A 104 1.61 2.13 -11.34
C GLY A 104 1.67 2.14 -9.81
N SER A 105 1.37 0.99 -9.18
CA SER A 105 1.40 0.84 -7.72
C SER A 105 2.81 0.96 -7.13
N LEU A 106 3.88 0.81 -7.92
CA LEU A 106 5.26 0.95 -7.42
C LEU A 106 5.51 2.36 -6.88
N ALA A 107 4.83 3.38 -7.40
CA ALA A 107 4.91 4.75 -6.91
C ALA A 107 4.44 4.91 -5.45
N HIS A 108 3.63 3.96 -4.97
CA HIS A 108 3.02 3.97 -3.63
C HIS A 108 3.38 2.73 -2.80
N GLN A 109 4.33 1.91 -3.26
CA GLN A 109 4.86 0.82 -2.45
C GLN A 109 6.05 1.28 -1.62
N PHE A 110 6.06 1.00 -0.33
CA PHE A 110 7.15 1.38 0.57
C PHE A 110 7.55 0.23 1.47
N THR A 111 8.83 0.15 1.79
CA THR A 111 9.34 -0.78 2.80
C THR A 111 9.35 -0.07 4.16
N LEU A 112 8.69 -0.68 5.13
CA LEU A 112 8.59 -0.20 6.50
C LEU A 112 9.83 -0.60 7.32
N ALA A 113 9.97 -0.04 8.53
CA ALA A 113 11.02 -0.42 9.47
C ALA A 113 11.02 -1.93 9.81
N THR A 114 9.87 -2.58 9.68
CA THR A 114 9.67 -4.02 9.89
C THR A 114 10.22 -4.87 8.75
N GLY A 115 10.62 -4.26 7.63
CA GLY A 115 10.94 -4.96 6.37
C GLY A 115 9.71 -5.31 5.53
N GLU A 116 8.50 -5.06 6.03
CA GLU A 116 7.26 -5.27 5.28
C GLU A 116 7.15 -4.26 4.13
N ARG A 117 6.76 -4.73 2.95
CA ARG A 117 6.48 -3.88 1.79
C ARG A 117 4.98 -3.66 1.66
N VAL A 118 4.55 -2.42 1.85
CA VAL A 118 3.13 -2.03 1.89
C VAL A 118 2.79 -1.13 0.71
N ASP A 119 1.69 -1.42 0.03
CA ASP A 119 1.06 -0.52 -0.95
C ASP A 119 0.10 0.43 -0.22
N VAL A 120 0.43 1.72 -0.21
CA VAL A 120 -0.38 2.74 0.47
C VAL A 120 -1.39 3.43 -0.45
N THR A 121 -1.55 2.99 -1.70
CA THR A 121 -2.54 3.55 -2.62
C THR A 121 -3.95 3.66 -1.99
N PRO A 122 -4.48 2.63 -1.30
CA PRO A 122 -5.82 2.70 -0.70
C PRO A 122 -5.93 3.71 0.46
N LEU A 123 -4.80 4.19 0.98
CA LEU A 123 -4.75 5.07 2.14
C LEU A 123 -4.66 6.54 1.74
N LEU A 124 -4.33 6.84 0.48
CA LEU A 124 -4.16 8.21 -0.01
C LEU A 124 -5.44 9.02 0.15
N GLY A 125 -5.32 10.21 0.75
CA GLY A 125 -6.45 11.11 1.01
C GLY A 125 -7.36 10.66 2.16
N THR A 126 -7.07 9.54 2.83
CA THR A 126 -7.83 9.07 3.99
C THR A 126 -7.19 9.54 5.29
N ARG A 127 -7.93 9.48 6.39
CA ARG A 127 -7.39 9.76 7.71
C ARG A 127 -6.69 8.52 8.24
N CYS A 128 -5.38 8.57 8.45
CA CYS A 128 -4.60 7.43 8.93
C CYS A 128 -3.98 7.71 10.29
N SER A 129 -3.64 6.64 11.01
CA SER A 129 -2.68 6.66 12.11
C SER A 129 -1.38 6.00 11.65
N VAL A 130 -0.26 6.67 11.83
CA VAL A 130 1.09 6.19 11.51
C VAL A 130 1.90 6.10 12.79
N THR A 131 2.46 4.92 13.06
CA THR A 131 3.37 4.69 14.19
C THR A 131 4.80 4.69 13.69
N VAL A 132 5.61 5.60 14.22
CA VAL A 132 7.00 5.85 13.84
C VAL A 132 7.93 5.43 14.98
N LEU A 133 9.00 4.72 14.66
CA LEU A 133 10.11 4.42 15.55
C LEU A 133 11.06 5.62 15.60
N LEU A 134 11.31 6.14 16.79
CA LEU A 134 12.23 7.24 17.04
C LEU A 134 13.66 6.72 17.32
N THR A 135 14.64 7.61 17.27
CA THR A 135 16.06 7.26 17.45
C THR A 135 16.40 6.70 18.83
N ASP A 136 15.60 7.05 19.84
CA ASP A 136 15.71 6.52 21.21
C ASP A 136 15.02 5.16 21.40
N LYS A 137 14.57 4.53 20.29
CA LYS A 137 13.78 3.29 20.24
C LYS A 137 12.37 3.41 20.82
N SER A 138 11.95 4.61 21.24
CA SER A 138 10.55 4.85 21.56
C SER A 138 9.71 4.90 20.28
N SER A 139 8.40 4.79 20.42
CA SER A 139 7.47 4.92 19.30
C SER A 139 6.52 6.08 19.53
N ARG A 140 6.22 6.79 18.44
CA ARG A 140 5.22 7.86 18.43
C ARG A 140 4.16 7.53 17.39
N THR A 141 2.89 7.63 17.78
CA THR A 141 1.78 7.52 16.83
C THR A 141 1.24 8.91 16.51
N VAL A 142 1.08 9.20 15.22
CA VAL A 142 0.54 10.45 14.69
C VAL A 142 -0.68 10.12 13.84
N ALA A 143 -1.75 10.90 13.98
CA ALA A 143 -2.96 10.71 13.20
C ALA A 143 -3.36 11.98 12.46
N GLY A 144 -3.74 11.84 11.19
CA GLY A 144 -4.12 12.95 10.32
C GLY A 144 -4.41 12.48 8.90
N ASP A 145 -4.54 13.42 7.98
CA ASP A 145 -4.86 13.12 6.59
C ASP A 145 -3.58 12.70 5.86
N PHE A 146 -3.63 11.54 5.21
CA PHE A 146 -2.47 10.87 4.64
C PHE A 146 -2.29 11.24 3.18
N SER A 147 -1.06 11.58 2.82
CA SER A 147 -0.63 11.72 1.43
C SER A 147 0.83 11.29 1.26
N VAL A 148 1.25 11.13 0.02
CA VAL A 148 2.62 10.77 -0.33
C VAL A 148 3.22 11.89 -1.16
N ASP A 149 4.38 12.36 -0.73
CA ASP A 149 5.20 13.34 -1.44
C ASP A 149 6.60 12.75 -1.64
N HIS A 150 6.88 12.38 -2.88
CA HIS A 150 8.08 11.63 -3.24
C HIS A 150 8.29 10.35 -2.42
N TYR A 151 9.44 10.22 -1.76
CA TYR A 151 9.78 9.12 -0.85
C TYR A 151 9.27 9.34 0.58
N ARG A 152 8.52 10.41 0.83
CA ARG A 152 8.06 10.77 2.16
C ARG A 152 6.56 10.62 2.25
N TRP A 153 6.14 10.11 3.40
CA TRP A 153 4.75 10.16 3.80
C TRP A 153 4.48 11.49 4.46
N ARG A 154 3.29 12.02 4.20
CA ARG A 154 2.82 13.28 4.78
C ARG A 154 1.56 13.02 5.57
N ILE A 155 1.57 13.45 6.82
CA ILE A 155 0.40 13.46 7.70
C ILE A 155 0.07 14.91 8.00
N ASP A 156 -1.05 15.38 7.46
CA ASP A 156 -1.60 16.70 7.76
C ASP A 156 -2.50 16.60 9.00
N THR A 157 -2.15 17.34 10.05
CA THR A 157 -2.95 17.47 11.27
C THR A 157 -3.50 18.90 11.37
N ALA A 158 -4.38 19.16 12.35
CA ALA A 158 -4.87 20.52 12.58
C ALA A 158 -3.76 21.52 13.01
N ALA A 159 -2.67 21.02 13.60
CA ALA A 159 -1.59 21.85 14.15
C ALA A 159 -0.38 21.94 13.22
N GLU A 160 -0.05 20.85 12.54
CA GLU A 160 1.19 20.74 11.77
C GLU A 160 1.07 19.76 10.60
N ARG A 161 1.95 19.97 9.62
CA ARG A 161 2.21 19.05 8.50
C ARG A 161 3.50 18.30 8.78
N LEU A 162 3.38 16.99 8.98
CA LEU A 162 4.51 16.14 9.32
C LEU A 162 4.98 15.36 8.10
N GLN A 163 6.30 15.35 7.88
CA GLN A 163 6.94 14.48 6.89
C GLN A 163 7.62 13.31 7.60
N ILE A 164 7.32 12.09 7.14
CA ILE A 164 7.75 10.84 7.74
C ILE A 164 8.48 10.02 6.68
N VAL A 165 9.63 9.48 7.05
CA VAL A 165 10.41 8.53 6.24
C VAL A 165 9.83 7.13 6.47
N PRO A 166 9.32 6.43 5.43
CA PRO A 166 8.64 5.14 5.59
C PRO A 166 9.47 4.06 6.29
N GLU A 167 10.79 4.10 6.12
CA GLU A 167 11.75 3.20 6.75
C GLU A 167 11.80 3.33 8.28
N HIS A 168 11.21 4.38 8.84
CA HIS A 168 11.03 4.56 10.29
C HIS A 168 9.63 4.19 10.77
N VAL A 169 8.71 3.85 9.86
CA VAL A 169 7.33 3.50 10.21
C VAL A 169 7.27 2.01 10.57
N THR A 170 6.60 1.68 11.67
CA THR A 170 6.35 0.29 12.07
C THR A 170 4.93 -0.17 11.74
N ARG A 171 3.99 0.77 11.61
CA ARG A 171 2.59 0.48 11.33
C ARG A 171 1.86 1.68 10.74
N ILE A 172 0.93 1.42 9.83
CA ILE A 172 -0.06 2.38 9.36
C ILE A 172 -1.47 1.75 9.39
N THR A 173 -2.47 2.51 9.82
CA THR A 173 -3.88 2.06 9.83
C THR A 173 -4.81 3.13 9.30
N ASN A 174 -5.79 2.73 8.50
CA ASN A 174 -6.87 3.60 8.03
C ASN A 174 -7.87 3.84 9.18
N ARG A 175 -7.96 5.07 9.68
CA ARG A 175 -8.93 5.42 10.72
C ARG A 175 -10.32 5.67 10.15
N SER A 176 -10.46 6.09 8.89
CA SER A 176 -11.78 6.24 8.26
C SER A 176 -12.48 4.88 8.17
N GLU A 177 -11.77 3.82 7.78
CA GLU A 177 -12.31 2.47 7.74
C GLU A 177 -12.61 1.91 9.14
N VAL A 178 -11.72 2.13 10.11
CA VAL A 178 -11.98 1.74 11.51
C VAL A 178 -13.15 2.53 12.10
N ALA A 179 -13.30 3.80 11.75
CA ALA A 179 -14.44 4.63 12.14
C ALA A 179 -15.72 4.15 11.46
N ASP A 180 -15.70 3.80 10.18
CA ASP A 180 -16.86 3.22 9.49
C ASP A 180 -17.25 1.86 10.07
N LEU A 181 -16.27 1.02 10.44
CA LEU A 181 -16.51 -0.25 11.13
C LEU A 181 -17.04 -0.05 12.54
N ALA A 182 -16.50 0.91 13.30
CA ALA A 182 -16.99 1.26 14.63
C ALA A 182 -18.38 1.91 14.56
N VAL A 183 -18.62 2.77 13.57
CA VAL A 183 -19.93 3.37 13.29
C VAL A 183 -20.91 2.29 12.84
N ARG A 184 -20.53 1.28 12.04
CA ARG A 184 -21.41 0.13 11.74
C ARG A 184 -21.66 -0.77 12.94
N ALA A 185 -20.67 -0.93 13.83
CA ALA A 185 -20.84 -1.67 15.07
C ALA A 185 -21.73 -0.94 16.09
N VAL A 186 -21.77 0.41 16.03
CA VAL A 186 -22.55 1.26 16.93
C VAL A 186 -23.87 1.72 16.30
N ARG A 187 -24.00 1.77 14.97
CA ARG A 187 -25.25 2.06 14.27
C ARG A 187 -26.12 0.82 14.21
N HIS A 188 -27.34 1.03 14.70
CA HIS A 188 -28.52 0.17 14.82
C HIS A 188 -29.00 -0.58 13.55
N ASP A 189 -28.18 -0.79 12.52
CA ASP A 189 -28.57 -1.52 11.30
C ASP A 189 -28.48 -3.06 11.47
N ALA A 190 -28.23 -3.54 12.70
CA ALA A 190 -28.38 -4.96 13.07
C ALA A 190 -29.82 -5.32 13.49
N TYR A 191 -30.81 -4.46 13.23
CA TYR A 191 -32.21 -4.84 13.26
C TYR A 191 -32.50 -5.71 12.03
N SER A 192 -32.51 -7.03 12.18
CA SER A 192 -32.69 -7.94 11.03
C SER A 192 -34.12 -7.99 10.50
N GLY A 193 -35.09 -7.48 11.26
CA GLY A 193 -36.51 -7.61 10.94
C GLY A 193 -37.00 -9.07 11.03
N ILE A 194 -38.16 -9.24 11.67
CA ILE A 194 -38.99 -10.45 11.76
C ILE A 194 -38.64 -11.43 12.91
N GLY A 195 -39.60 -11.52 13.86
CA GLY A 195 -40.03 -12.79 14.44
C GLY A 195 -39.65 -13.09 15.89
N ARG A 196 -38.43 -12.80 16.33
CA ARG A 196 -37.87 -13.41 17.57
C ARG A 196 -37.52 -12.40 18.66
N MET A 197 -38.41 -11.44 18.89
CA MET A 197 -38.33 -10.48 19.99
C MET A 197 -39.37 -10.81 21.07
N TYR A 198 -38.94 -10.90 22.33
CA TYR A 198 -39.81 -11.18 23.48
C TYR A 198 -39.81 -10.00 24.44
N GLN A 199 -40.97 -9.63 24.98
CA GLN A 199 -41.10 -8.57 25.99
C GLN A 199 -40.77 -9.09 27.39
N GLU A 200 -39.54 -9.55 27.57
CA GLU A 200 -39.00 -9.97 28.86
C GLU A 200 -37.58 -9.42 29.06
N GLU A 201 -37.11 -9.35 30.31
CA GLU A 201 -35.71 -9.01 30.60
C GLU A 201 -34.77 -10.21 30.34
N PRO A 202 -33.52 -9.96 29.91
CA PRO A 202 -32.53 -11.02 29.73
C PRO A 202 -32.24 -11.76 31.04
N ARG A 203 -32.42 -13.08 31.04
CA ARG A 203 -32.12 -13.95 32.19
C ARG A 203 -30.80 -14.70 31.99
N PRO A 204 -30.10 -15.11 33.07
CA PRO A 204 -28.91 -15.95 32.96
C PRO A 204 -29.19 -17.25 32.18
N GLY A 205 -28.43 -17.50 31.10
CA GLY A 205 -28.65 -18.63 30.17
C GLY A 205 -29.43 -18.27 28.90
N CYS A 206 -29.81 -17.02 28.72
CA CYS A 206 -30.45 -16.50 27.51
C CYS A 206 -29.43 -16.40 26.35
N SER A 207 -29.80 -16.84 25.14
CA SER A 207 -28.98 -16.68 23.93
C SER A 207 -29.21 -15.35 23.22
N GLY A 208 -30.29 -14.65 23.55
CA GLY A 208 -30.66 -13.35 23.00
C GLY A 208 -29.96 -12.18 23.68
N ARG A 209 -30.04 -11.01 23.04
CA ARG A 209 -29.47 -9.75 23.50
C ARG A 209 -30.56 -8.79 23.95
N PRO A 210 -30.28 -7.79 24.79
CA PRO A 210 -31.26 -6.75 25.10
C PRO A 210 -31.81 -6.11 23.81
N GLY A 211 -33.13 -6.06 23.68
CA GLY A 211 -33.83 -5.47 22.54
C GLY A 211 -33.87 -3.94 22.60
N PHE A 212 -34.38 -3.32 21.54
CA PHE A 212 -34.46 -1.85 21.42
C PHE A 212 -35.31 -1.19 22.52
N THR A 213 -36.35 -1.88 22.98
CA THR A 213 -37.23 -1.44 24.07
C THR A 213 -36.77 -2.00 25.41
N MET A 214 -36.82 -1.18 26.47
CA MET A 214 -36.53 -1.65 27.83
C MET A 214 -37.47 -2.80 28.20
N GLY A 215 -36.93 -3.86 28.80
CA GLY A 215 -37.70 -5.08 29.10
C GLY A 215 -37.99 -5.94 27.87
N THR A 216 -37.15 -5.88 26.83
CA THR A 216 -37.25 -6.78 25.67
C THR A 216 -35.94 -7.50 25.39
N VAL A 217 -36.03 -8.71 24.84
CA VAL A 217 -34.89 -9.53 24.39
C VAL A 217 -35.06 -9.88 22.93
N ASP A 218 -34.03 -9.64 22.13
CA ASP A 218 -33.95 -9.97 20.71
C ASP A 218 -33.07 -11.22 20.49
N HIS A 219 -33.64 -12.24 19.85
CA HIS A 219 -32.97 -13.50 19.49
C HIS A 219 -32.70 -13.62 17.99
N ALA A 220 -32.87 -12.54 17.23
CA ALA A 220 -32.53 -12.50 15.82
C ALA A 220 -31.08 -12.98 15.58
N GLY A 221 -30.94 -14.01 14.73
CA GLY A 221 -29.64 -14.61 14.39
C GLY A 221 -28.98 -15.45 15.49
N ALA A 222 -29.60 -15.61 16.66
CA ALA A 222 -29.13 -16.49 17.73
C ALA A 222 -29.74 -17.90 17.61
N VAL A 223 -29.02 -18.91 18.11
CA VAL A 223 -29.59 -20.26 18.29
C VAL A 223 -30.83 -20.20 19.20
N PRO A 224 -31.82 -21.11 19.02
CA PRO A 224 -33.04 -21.09 19.79
C PRO A 224 -32.82 -20.95 21.29
N CYS A 225 -33.51 -19.99 21.90
CA CYS A 225 -33.25 -19.66 23.30
C CYS A 225 -33.92 -20.68 24.23
N PRO A 226 -33.16 -21.35 25.12
CA PRO A 226 -33.73 -22.32 26.05
C PRO A 226 -34.66 -21.67 27.10
N ILE A 227 -34.64 -20.35 27.22
CA ILE A 227 -35.45 -19.60 28.20
C ILE A 227 -36.75 -19.08 27.57
N HIS A 228 -36.67 -18.43 26.41
CA HIS A 228 -37.81 -17.75 25.80
C HIS A 228 -38.47 -18.58 24.69
N GLU A 229 -37.80 -19.61 24.17
CA GLU A 229 -38.25 -20.37 22.99
C GLU A 229 -38.41 -21.88 23.26
N SER A 230 -38.21 -22.33 24.49
CA SER A 230 -38.25 -23.75 24.86
C SER A 230 -39.64 -24.40 24.82
N GLY A 231 -40.69 -23.63 24.58
CA GLY A 231 -42.08 -24.11 24.46
C GLY A 231 -42.80 -23.66 23.19
N LEU A 232 -42.11 -23.05 22.22
CA LEU A 232 -42.70 -22.61 20.96
C LEU A 232 -42.60 -23.73 19.91
N GLU A 233 -43.69 -23.95 19.18
CA GLU A 233 -43.72 -24.89 18.05
C GLU A 233 -42.74 -24.42 16.96
N GLN A 234 -42.02 -25.35 16.32
CA GLN A 234 -40.97 -25.03 15.33
C GLN A 234 -41.47 -24.15 14.17
N ASP A 235 -42.76 -24.22 13.86
CA ASP A 235 -43.40 -23.44 12.79
C ASP A 235 -43.50 -21.93 13.11
N VAL A 236 -43.28 -21.53 14.37
CA VAL A 236 -43.24 -20.13 14.82
C VAL A 236 -41.80 -19.57 14.87
N LEU A 237 -40.79 -20.44 14.79
CA LEU A 237 -39.37 -20.10 14.94
C LEU A 237 -38.62 -19.89 13.61
N ASN A 238 -39.27 -20.11 12.46
CA ASN A 238 -38.72 -19.96 11.11
C ASN A 238 -39.11 -18.66 10.43
#